data_AF-A0A971I925-F1
#
_entry.id   AF-A0A971I925-F1
#
_cell.length_a   1.000
_cell.length_b   1.000
_cell.length_c   1.000
_cell.angle_alpha   90.00
_cell.angle_beta   90.00
_cell.angle_gamma   90.00
#
_symmetry.space_group_name_H-M   'P 1'
#
loop_
_entity.id
_entity.type
_entity.pdbx_description
1 polymer ?
#
loop_
_entity_poly.entity_id
_entity_poly.type
_entity_poly.pdbx_seq_one_letter_code
_entity_poly.pdbx_strand_id
1 'polypeptide(L)'
;MLSSRSNFNVEVVRPDDGRLESFWVTLFILAVLLLGGLGVWARQAPVTLTEPSASLNTAQRQLLLELSIAADEIAFMEDILGAEELKLANLTEQALLPVFVGQDFEAWQAISQGCFLLAQPKSNAAFVLRLEANTPPAIFFIPELIENPHTCNELSSWLRMDNNQ
;
A
#
# COMPACT_ATOMS: atom_id res chain seq x y z
N MET A 1 -58.69 -18.00 -70.64
CA MET A 1 -58.43 -16.85 -69.75
C MET A 1 -57.92 -17.37 -68.43
N LEU A 2 -56.64 -17.13 -68.12
CA LEU A 2 -55.99 -17.58 -66.89
C LEU A 2 -56.35 -16.62 -65.74
N SER A 3 -57.00 -17.14 -64.70
CA SER A 3 -57.24 -16.39 -63.46
C SER A 3 -56.02 -16.55 -62.56
N SER A 4 -55.18 -15.51 -62.50
CA SER A 4 -54.10 -15.38 -61.53
C SER A 4 -54.71 -15.01 -60.18
N ARG A 5 -54.65 -15.91 -59.19
CA ARG A 5 -54.94 -15.58 -57.79
C ARG A 5 -53.68 -15.04 -57.14
N SER A 6 -53.65 -13.75 -56.86
CA SER A 6 -52.65 -13.13 -55.98
C SER A 6 -52.91 -13.57 -54.54
N ASN A 7 -52.03 -14.42 -53.99
CA ASN A 7 -52.03 -14.72 -52.56
C ASN A 7 -51.42 -13.53 -51.82
N PHE A 8 -52.25 -12.75 -51.13
CA PHE A 8 -51.77 -11.75 -50.18
C PHE A 8 -51.33 -12.46 -48.90
N ASN A 9 -50.03 -12.57 -48.68
CA ASN A 9 -49.49 -13.01 -47.39
C ASN A 9 -49.41 -11.79 -46.47
N VAL A 10 -50.28 -11.72 -45.47
CA VAL A 10 -50.26 -10.65 -44.46
C VAL A 10 -49.23 -11.05 -43.41
N GLU A 11 -48.05 -10.43 -43.45
CA GLU A 11 -47.03 -10.60 -42.42
C GLU A 11 -47.38 -9.74 -41.20
N VAL A 12 -47.68 -10.40 -40.08
CA VAL A 12 -47.99 -9.72 -38.82
C VAL A 12 -46.68 -9.30 -38.17
N VAL A 13 -46.27 -8.05 -38.39
CA VAL A 13 -45.17 -7.43 -37.66
C VAL A 13 -45.65 -7.15 -36.24
N ARG A 14 -45.11 -7.88 -35.25
CA ARG A 14 -45.35 -7.53 -33.84
C ARG A 14 -44.69 -6.18 -33.57
N PRO A 15 -45.38 -5.21 -32.95
CA PRO A 15 -44.74 -4.00 -32.48
C PRO A 15 -43.67 -4.39 -31.46
N ASP A 16 -42.49 -3.78 -31.57
CA ASP A 16 -41.39 -3.99 -30.63
C ASP A 16 -41.86 -3.55 -29.25
N ASP A 17 -42.08 -4.52 -28.37
CA ASP A 17 -42.71 -4.31 -27.07
C ASP A 17 -41.60 -3.97 -26.06
N GLY A 18 -41.13 -2.72 -26.10
CA GLY A 18 -39.99 -2.22 -25.29
C GLY A 18 -40.16 -2.37 -23.77
N ARG A 19 -41.34 -2.76 -23.31
CA ARG A 19 -41.64 -3.12 -21.92
C ARG A 19 -41.00 -4.44 -21.49
N LEU A 20 -40.92 -5.43 -22.38
CA LEU A 20 -40.25 -6.71 -22.11
C LEU A 20 -38.73 -6.56 -22.18
N GLU A 21 -38.24 -5.72 -23.09
CA GLU A 21 -36.82 -5.40 -23.20
C GLU A 21 -36.32 -4.64 -21.97
N SER A 22 -37.09 -3.67 -21.46
CA SER A 22 -36.80 -2.95 -20.21
C SER A 22 -36.69 -3.86 -18.99
N PHE A 23 -37.44 -4.97 -18.93
CA PHE A 23 -37.41 -5.86 -17.78
C PHE A 23 -36.07 -6.57 -17.62
N TRP A 24 -35.53 -7.13 -18.72
CA TRP A 24 -34.24 -7.83 -18.69
C TRP A 24 -33.08 -6.87 -18.44
N VAL A 25 -33.14 -5.66 -19.01
CA VAL A 25 -32.15 -4.61 -18.74
C VAL A 25 -32.16 -4.20 -17.26
N THR A 26 -33.35 -4.01 -16.68
CA THR A 26 -33.48 -3.65 -15.25
C THR A 26 -32.95 -4.77 -14.35
N LEU A 27 -33.26 -6.03 -14.68
CA LEU A 27 -32.79 -7.20 -13.93
C LEU A 27 -31.27 -7.34 -14.01
N PHE A 28 -30.68 -7.08 -15.18
CA PHE A 28 -29.24 -7.08 -15.37
C PHE A 28 -28.55 -5.98 -14.54
N ILE A 29 -29.07 -4.75 -14.56
CA ILE A 29 -28.55 -3.65 -13.74
C ILE A 29 -28.60 -4.02 -12.26
N LEU A 30 -29.71 -4.60 -11.80
CA LEU A 30 -29.88 -4.99 -10.41
C LEU A 30 -28.89 -6.10 -10.01
N ALA A 31 -28.63 -7.06 -10.90
CA ALA A 31 -27.63 -8.10 -10.69
C ALA A 31 -26.20 -7.53 -10.59
N VAL A 32 -25.84 -6.58 -11.46
CA VAL A 32 -24.53 -5.90 -11.39
C VAL A 32 -24.38 -5.11 -10.09
N LEU A 33 -25.43 -4.39 -9.66
CA LEU A 33 -25.42 -3.65 -8.40
C LEU A 33 -25.30 -4.57 -7.19
N LEU A 34 -25.99 -5.72 -7.20
CA LEU A 34 -25.88 -6.72 -6.15
C LEU A 34 -24.47 -7.34 -6.09
N LEU A 35 -23.87 -7.67 -7.23
CA LEU A 35 -22.50 -8.18 -7.28
C LEU A 35 -21.48 -7.14 -6.81
N GLY A 36 -21.67 -5.87 -7.19
CA GLY A 36 -20.85 -4.77 -6.69
C GLY A 36 -21.00 -4.57 -5.19
N GLY A 37 -22.25 -4.57 -4.68
CA GLY A 37 -22.56 -4.47 -3.26
C GLY A 37 -22.02 -5.65 -2.44
N LEU A 38 -22.14 -6.87 -2.96
CA LEU A 38 -21.55 -8.08 -2.35
C LEU A 38 -20.03 -8.04 -2.39
N GLY A 39 -19.42 -7.51 -3.45
CA GLY A 39 -17.97 -7.31 -3.54
C GLY A 39 -17.48 -6.29 -2.52
N VAL A 40 -18.21 -5.19 -2.33
CA VAL A 40 -17.93 -4.18 -1.29
C VAL A 40 -18.12 -4.80 0.09
N TRP A 41 -19.23 -5.49 0.33
CA TRP A 41 -19.54 -6.14 1.61
C TRP A 41 -18.52 -7.23 1.96
N ALA A 42 -18.10 -8.07 0.99
CA ALA A 42 -17.09 -9.10 1.20
C ALA A 42 -15.70 -8.50 1.50
N ARG A 43 -15.42 -7.28 1.02
CA ARG A 43 -14.19 -6.53 1.33
C ARG A 43 -14.32 -5.63 2.56
N GLN A 44 -15.49 -5.58 3.20
CA GLN A 44 -15.62 -5.08 4.56
C GLN A 44 -15.08 -6.16 5.50
N ALA A 45 -13.77 -6.42 5.43
CA ALA A 45 -13.10 -6.99 6.58
C ALA A 45 -13.42 -6.08 7.76
N PRO A 46 -13.85 -6.61 8.93
CA PRO A 46 -13.82 -5.78 10.13
C PRO A 46 -12.38 -5.26 10.21
N VAL A 47 -12.24 -3.96 10.49
CA VAL A 47 -10.93 -3.32 10.72
C VAL A 47 -10.39 -3.87 12.04
N THR A 48 -10.10 -5.16 12.09
CA THR A 48 -9.35 -5.85 13.14
C THR A 48 -7.93 -5.91 12.67
N LEU A 49 -7.32 -4.73 12.64
CA LEU A 49 -5.91 -4.42 12.71
C LEU A 49 -5.94 -2.90 12.62
N THR A 50 -5.75 -2.25 13.76
CA THR A 50 -5.39 -0.84 13.83
C THR A 50 -4.34 -0.58 12.75
N GLU A 51 -4.72 -0.04 11.60
CA GLU A 51 -3.79 0.44 10.56
C GLU A 51 -3.04 1.60 11.22
N PRO A 52 -1.80 1.42 11.70
CA PRO A 52 -1.12 2.47 12.46
C PRO A 52 -0.75 3.62 11.51
N SER A 53 -0.61 3.31 10.21
CA SER A 53 -0.58 4.21 9.05
C SER A 53 -1.77 5.17 8.98
N ALA A 54 -2.95 4.81 9.50
CA ALA A 54 -4.13 5.67 9.51
C ALA A 54 -3.97 6.88 10.43
N SER A 55 -3.22 6.75 11.53
CA SER A 55 -2.91 7.84 12.47
C SER A 55 -1.86 8.84 11.95
N LEU A 56 -1.19 8.51 10.83
CA LEU A 56 -0.16 9.35 10.25
C LEU A 56 -0.76 10.51 9.44
N ASN A 57 -0.17 11.70 9.62
CA ASN A 57 -0.43 12.85 8.77
C ASN A 57 0.17 12.64 7.36
N THR A 58 -0.19 13.50 6.40
CA THR A 58 0.24 13.37 5.00
C THR A 58 1.76 13.36 4.84
N ALA A 59 2.49 14.21 5.56
CA ALA A 59 3.95 14.27 5.50
C ALA A 59 4.60 12.99 6.05
N GLN A 60 4.04 12.42 7.12
CA GLN A 60 4.54 11.17 7.71
C GLN A 60 4.25 9.97 6.81
N ARG A 61 3.08 9.93 6.15
CA ARG A 61 2.79 8.89 5.15
C ARG A 61 3.73 8.98 3.96
N GLN A 62 4.07 10.19 3.52
CA GLN A 62 5.06 10.39 2.47
C GLN A 62 6.45 9.90 2.91
N LEU A 63 6.91 10.29 4.09
CA LEU A 63 8.18 9.82 4.65
C LEU A 63 8.22 8.30 4.78
N LEU A 64 7.11 7.69 5.22
CA LEU A 64 6.98 6.25 5.34
C LEU A 64 7.11 5.55 3.97
N LEU A 65 6.47 6.09 2.93
CA LEU A 65 6.60 5.57 1.56
C LEU A 65 8.03 5.72 1.03
N GLU A 66 8.67 6.86 1.27
CA GLU A 66 10.06 7.10 0.88
C GLU A 66 11.01 6.14 1.59
N LEU A 67 10.78 5.90 2.89
CA LEU A 67 11.50 4.92 3.69
C LEU A 67 11.29 3.49 3.17
N SER A 68 10.06 3.08 2.83
CA SER A 68 9.82 1.73 2.31
C SER A 68 10.52 1.50 0.97
N ILE A 69 10.51 2.50 0.08
CA ILE A 69 11.25 2.44 -1.18
C ILE A 69 12.76 2.35 -0.90
N ALA A 70 13.25 3.14 0.05
CA ALA A 70 14.66 3.15 0.42
C ALA A 70 15.13 1.80 1.01
N ALA A 71 14.27 1.09 1.75
CA ALA A 71 14.59 -0.25 2.26
C ALA A 71 14.79 -1.27 1.14
N ASP A 72 13.92 -1.24 0.12
CA ASP A 72 14.04 -2.11 -1.05
C ASP A 72 15.30 -1.79 -1.86
N GLU A 73 15.63 -0.50 -2.01
CA GLU A 73 16.87 -0.05 -2.66
C GLU A 73 18.12 -0.48 -1.87
N ILE A 74 18.10 -0.39 -0.53
CA ILE A 74 19.19 -0.89 0.32
C ILE A 74 19.37 -2.40 0.14
N ALA A 75 18.28 -3.18 0.13
CA ALA A 75 18.35 -4.62 -0.07
C ALA A 75 18.98 -4.97 -1.42
N PHE A 76 18.62 -4.22 -2.46
CA PHE A 76 19.22 -4.36 -3.79
C PHE A 76 20.71 -3.97 -3.80
N MET A 77 21.08 -2.89 -3.12
CA MET A 77 22.47 -2.47 -3.01
C MET A 77 23.33 -3.41 -2.16
N GLU A 78 22.77 -4.10 -1.16
CA GLU A 78 23.47 -5.13 -0.38
C GLU A 78 24.04 -6.23 -1.25
N ASP A 79 23.25 -6.68 -2.23
CA ASP A 79 23.63 -7.72 -3.20
C ASP A 79 24.78 -7.26 -4.11
N ILE A 80 24.93 -5.95 -4.32
CA ILE A 80 25.92 -5.36 -5.24
C ILE A 80 27.21 -4.92 -4.54
N LEU A 81 27.09 -4.27 -3.38
CA LEU A 81 28.18 -3.59 -2.67
C LEU A 81 28.69 -4.40 -1.46
N GLY A 82 27.91 -5.35 -0.95
CA GLY A 82 28.21 -6.10 0.26
C GLY A 82 27.88 -5.32 1.55
N ALA A 83 27.57 -6.07 2.62
CA ALA A 83 27.08 -5.52 3.89
C ALA A 83 28.03 -4.54 4.61
N GLU A 84 29.33 -4.53 4.26
CA GLU A 84 30.32 -3.67 4.90
C GLU A 84 30.27 -2.20 4.43
N GLU A 85 29.78 -1.98 3.20
CA GLU A 85 29.54 -0.67 2.57
C GLU A 85 28.20 -0.05 2.98
N LEU A 86 27.26 -0.84 3.52
CA LEU A 86 25.92 -0.38 3.95
C LEU A 86 25.89 0.22 5.36
N LYS A 87 26.94 0.95 5.73
CA LYS A 87 26.92 1.75 6.97
C LYS A 87 26.11 3.02 6.71
N LEU A 88 25.35 3.49 7.70
CA LEU A 88 24.53 4.70 7.58
C LEU A 88 25.34 5.88 7.01
N ALA A 89 26.59 6.05 7.47
CA ALA A 89 27.50 7.08 6.96
C ALA A 89 27.69 7.02 5.43
N ASN A 90 27.86 5.83 4.84
CA ASN A 90 28.02 5.68 3.40
C ASN A 90 26.69 5.89 2.67
N LEU A 91 25.57 5.38 3.20
CA LEU A 91 24.23 5.57 2.63
C LEU A 91 23.83 7.06 2.59
N THR A 92 24.24 7.83 3.59
CA THR A 92 23.96 9.26 3.69
C THR A 92 24.98 10.13 2.96
N GLU A 93 26.29 9.85 3.05
CA GLU A 93 27.34 10.65 2.37
C GLU A 93 27.24 10.53 0.85
N GLN A 94 26.91 9.34 0.36
CA GLN A 94 26.75 9.10 -1.07
C GLN A 94 25.35 9.48 -1.58
N ALA A 95 24.47 9.97 -0.68
CA ALA A 95 23.06 10.26 -0.97
C ALA A 95 22.37 9.11 -1.73
N LEU A 96 22.73 7.87 -1.40
CA LEU A 96 22.29 6.69 -2.14
C LEU A 96 20.78 6.49 -2.03
N LEU A 97 20.15 7.06 -1.00
CA LEU A 97 18.71 7.04 -0.82
C LEU A 97 18.13 8.47 -0.75
N PRO A 98 17.11 8.78 -1.56
CA PRO A 98 16.45 10.09 -1.57
C PRO A 98 15.89 10.51 -0.19
N VAL A 99 15.54 9.55 0.66
CA VAL A 99 14.96 9.80 1.99
C VAL A 99 15.92 10.52 2.95
N PHE A 100 17.23 10.45 2.69
CA PHE A 100 18.25 11.16 3.46
C PHE A 100 18.54 12.57 2.91
N VAL A 101 18.02 12.90 1.73
CA VAL A 101 18.25 14.21 1.10
C VAL A 101 17.32 15.24 1.72
N GLY A 102 17.87 16.13 2.56
CA GLY A 102 17.12 17.23 3.20
C GLY A 102 16.62 16.93 4.61
N GLN A 103 16.95 15.77 5.18
CA GLN A 103 16.86 15.50 6.63
C GLN A 103 18.16 15.95 7.30
N ASP A 104 18.08 16.64 8.43
CA ASP A 104 19.28 16.94 9.21
C ASP A 104 19.88 15.62 9.73
N PHE A 105 21.17 15.38 9.45
CA PHE A 105 21.90 14.17 9.86
C PHE A 105 21.76 13.87 11.37
N GLU A 106 21.65 14.92 12.18
CA GLU A 106 21.47 14.83 13.64
C GLU A 106 20.12 14.25 14.07
N ALA A 107 19.15 14.12 13.15
CA ALA A 107 17.85 13.56 13.45
C ALA A 107 17.89 12.02 13.60
N TRP A 108 18.83 11.35 12.92
CA TRP A 108 19.03 9.90 13.03
C TRP A 108 20.03 9.56 14.12
N GLN A 109 19.58 8.81 15.13
CA GLN A 109 20.39 8.41 16.27
C GLN A 109 20.75 6.92 16.15
N ALA A 110 22.04 6.60 16.16
CA ALA A 110 22.49 5.22 16.26
C ALA A 110 22.26 4.70 17.69
N ILE A 111 21.40 3.69 17.84
CA ILE A 111 21.06 3.08 19.15
C ILE A 111 21.83 1.79 19.38
N SER A 112 22.08 1.01 18.32
CA SER A 112 22.97 -0.16 18.33
C SER A 112 23.63 -0.33 16.96
N GLN A 113 24.58 -1.25 16.83
CA GLN A 113 25.24 -1.53 15.55
C GLN A 113 24.20 -1.93 14.49
N GLY A 114 24.14 -1.18 13.37
CA GLY A 114 23.15 -1.43 12.32
C GLY A 114 21.72 -1.04 12.71
N CYS A 115 21.50 -0.25 13.75
CA CYS A 115 20.17 0.14 14.21
C CYS A 115 20.07 1.65 14.42
N PHE A 116 19.18 2.30 13.67
CA PHE A 116 19.09 3.75 13.62
C PHE A 116 17.66 4.20 13.91
N LEU A 117 17.50 5.10 14.87
CA LEU A 117 16.23 5.66 15.32
C LEU A 117 16.07 7.07 14.75
N LEU A 118 14.90 7.35 14.17
CA LEU A 118 14.44 8.69 13.81
C LEU A 118 13.19 9.03 14.62
N ALA A 119 13.36 9.85 15.65
CA ALA A 119 12.24 10.44 16.37
C ALA A 119 11.75 11.70 15.63
N GLN A 120 10.46 11.79 15.35
CA GLN A 120 9.91 12.96 14.67
C GLN A 120 9.72 14.12 15.66
N PRO A 121 10.30 15.31 15.47
CA PRO A 121 10.21 16.39 16.45
C PRO A 121 8.80 16.99 16.57
N LYS A 122 7.96 16.83 15.54
CA LYS A 122 6.60 17.40 15.47
C LYS A 122 5.49 16.38 15.75
N SER A 123 5.85 15.15 16.10
CA SER A 123 4.90 14.09 16.41
C SER A 123 5.54 13.06 17.31
N ASN A 124 4.78 12.43 18.20
CA ASN A 124 5.32 11.34 19.01
C ASN A 124 5.72 10.10 18.19
N ALA A 125 5.51 10.09 16.88
CA ALA A 125 5.92 8.99 16.02
C ALA A 125 7.45 8.83 15.92
N ALA A 126 7.88 7.58 15.76
CA ALA A 126 9.28 7.25 15.51
C ALA A 126 9.44 6.12 14.51
N PHE A 127 10.58 6.12 13.85
CA PHE A 127 10.97 5.11 12.86
C PHE A 127 12.30 4.49 13.29
N VAL A 128 12.46 3.19 13.05
CA VAL A 128 13.74 2.51 13.22
C VAL A 128 14.12 1.82 11.94
N LEU A 129 15.34 2.07 11.47
CA LEU A 129 15.96 1.39 10.35
C LEU A 129 16.96 0.36 10.86
N ARG A 130 16.75 -0.91 10.51
CA ARG A 130 17.67 -2.02 10.81
C ARG A 130 18.46 -2.40 9.56
N LEU A 131 19.78 -2.35 9.69
CA LEU A 131 20.83 -2.65 8.72
C LEU A 131 21.88 -3.60 9.35
N GLU A 132 21.42 -4.69 9.96
CA GLU A 132 22.31 -5.69 10.56
C GLU A 132 22.80 -6.67 9.50
N ALA A 133 24.09 -6.99 9.52
CA ALA A 133 24.70 -7.93 8.57
C ALA A 133 24.02 -9.30 8.62
N ASN A 134 23.73 -9.88 7.45
CA ASN A 134 23.01 -11.15 7.27
C ASN A 134 21.52 -11.12 7.67
N THR A 135 20.94 -9.94 7.84
CA THR A 135 19.48 -9.79 7.98
C THR A 135 18.99 -8.82 6.92
N PRO A 136 17.82 -9.08 6.30
CA PRO A 136 17.28 -8.15 5.34
C PRO A 136 17.01 -6.79 6.02
N PRO A 137 17.30 -5.69 5.32
CA PRO A 137 17.00 -4.36 5.84
C PRO A 137 15.52 -4.27 6.14
N ALA A 138 15.19 -3.70 7.30
CA ALA A 138 13.81 -3.62 7.76
C ALA A 138 13.55 -2.25 8.40
N ILE A 139 12.34 -1.76 8.19
CA ILE A 139 11.87 -0.51 8.78
C ILE A 139 10.75 -0.82 9.75
N PHE A 140 10.88 -0.25 10.93
CA PHE A 140 9.92 -0.36 12.01
C PHE A 140 9.35 1.02 12.31
N PHE A 141 8.11 1.05 12.76
CA PHE A 141 7.38 2.27 13.05
C PHE A 141 6.57 2.12 14.32
N ILE A 142 6.49 3.21 15.07
CA ILE A 142 5.54 3.35 16.17
C ILE A 142 4.87 4.73 16.08
N PRO A 143 3.54 4.82 16.23
CA PRO A 143 2.82 6.10 16.17
C PRO A 143 3.09 6.99 17.40
N GLU A 144 3.48 6.37 18.51
CA GLU A 144 3.79 7.06 19.76
C GLU A 144 4.99 6.39 20.46
N LEU A 145 6.08 7.14 20.57
CA LEU A 145 7.32 6.76 21.19
C LEU A 145 7.22 7.00 22.69
N ILE A 146 6.98 5.93 23.43
CA ILE A 146 6.90 5.95 24.90
C ILE A 146 8.31 5.88 25.50
N GLU A 147 9.18 5.06 24.91
CA GLU A 147 10.55 4.83 25.35
C GLU A 147 11.46 4.60 24.13
N ASN A 148 12.68 5.11 24.19
CA ASN A 148 13.65 4.92 23.12
C ASN A 148 14.21 3.49 23.18
N PRO A 149 14.10 2.70 22.10
CA PRO A 149 14.71 1.38 22.06
C PRO A 149 16.22 1.52 22.15
N HIS A 150 16.85 0.67 22.93
CA HIS A 150 18.31 0.61 23.04
C HIS A 150 18.92 -0.33 22.00
N THR A 151 18.14 -1.29 21.50
CA THR A 151 18.59 -2.25 20.49
C THR A 151 17.50 -2.56 19.47
N CYS A 152 17.90 -3.08 18.31
CA CYS A 152 16.97 -3.56 17.28
C CYS A 152 16.14 -4.79 17.70
N ASN A 153 16.45 -5.41 18.84
CA ASN A 153 15.69 -6.54 19.40
C ASN A 153 14.49 -6.10 20.24
N GLU A 154 14.43 -4.84 20.65
CA GLU A 154 13.33 -4.27 21.46
C GLU A 154 12.16 -3.77 20.60
N LEU A 155 12.15 -4.10 19.32
CA LEU A 155 11.17 -3.62 18.33
C LEU A 155 9.93 -4.53 18.20
N SER A 156 9.71 -5.45 19.14
CA SER A 156 8.62 -6.42 19.07
C SER A 156 7.21 -5.79 19.08
N SER A 157 7.07 -4.62 19.72
CA SER A 157 5.83 -3.84 19.75
C SER A 157 5.71 -2.85 18.59
N TRP A 158 6.74 -2.74 17.75
CA TRP A 158 6.78 -1.82 16.63
C TRP A 158 6.18 -2.47 15.39
N LEU A 159 5.50 -1.67 14.58
CA LEU A 159 4.98 -2.12 13.31
C LEU A 159 6.13 -2.26 12.31
N ARG A 160 6.38 -3.48 11.84
CA ARG A 160 7.32 -3.75 10.75
C ARG A 160 6.66 -3.41 9.40
N MET A 161 7.35 -2.64 8.57
CA MET A 161 6.77 -2.00 7.37
C MET A 161 7.02 -2.75 6.07
N ASP A 162 7.79 -3.83 6.09
CA ASP A 162 8.06 -4.71 4.94
C ASP A 162 7.00 -5.81 4.73
N ASN A 163 6.07 -5.95 5.67
CA ASN A 163 4.96 -6.90 5.57
C ASN A 163 3.74 -6.26 4.88
N ASN A 164 3.83 -6.08 3.56
CA ASN A 164 2.64 -6.14 2.71
C ASN A 164 2.44 -7.61 2.32
N GLN A 165 1.83 -8.40 3.21
CA GLN A 165 1.15 -9.66 2.84
C GLN A 165 -0.27 -9.64 3.36
#